data_AF-A0AAE9ISD0-F1
#
_entry.id   AF-A0AAE9ISD0-F1
#
_cell.length_a   1.000
_cell.length_b   1.000
_cell.length_c   1.000
_cell.angle_alpha   90.00
_cell.angle_beta   90.00
_cell.angle_gamma   90.00
#
_symmetry.space_group_name_H-M   'P 1'
#
loop_
_entity.id
_entity.type
_entity.pdbx_description
1 polymer ?
#
loop_
_entity_poly.entity_id
_entity_poly.type
_entity_poly.pdbx_seq_one_letter_code
_entity_poly.pdbx_strand_id
1 'polypeptide(L)' 'MGVEVSLDPPVCPIQANGGTSKHKMINHTDRHLAYKVKSSNNSNYSVNLIYGILKVCDVKELIITRKFYETFSPL' A
#
# COMPACT_ATOMS: atom_id res chain seq x y z
N MET A 1 -14.88 -19.77 -1.14
CA MET A 1 -14.41 -18.86 -2.23
C MET A 1 -13.96 -17.56 -1.59
N GLY A 2 -12.83 -16.99 -2.01
CA GLY A 2 -12.30 -15.72 -1.49
C GLY A 2 -11.36 -15.96 -0.32
N VAL A 3 -10.10 -15.52 -0.32
CA VAL A 3 -9.49 -14.33 -0.93
C VAL A 3 -8.16 -14.75 -1.57
N GLU A 4 -7.92 -14.40 -2.83
CA GLU A 4 -6.69 -14.74 -3.55
C GLU A 4 -5.45 -13.99 -3.02
N VAL A 5 -5.63 -12.74 -2.60
CA VAL A 5 -4.59 -11.89 -1.99
C VAL A 5 -5.17 -11.08 -0.82
N SER A 6 -4.52 -11.15 0.34
CA SER A 6 -4.92 -10.40 1.54
C SER A 6 -3.96 -9.24 1.83
N LEU A 7 -4.49 -8.15 2.40
CA LEU A 7 -3.71 -7.02 2.91
C LEU A 7 -3.93 -6.88 4.43
N ASP A 8 -2.84 -6.90 5.19
CA ASP A 8 -2.87 -6.75 6.66
C ASP A 8 -1.97 -5.59 7.13
N PRO A 9 -2.51 -4.53 7.77
CA PRO A 9 -3.93 -4.27 7.97
C PRO A 9 -4.65 -3.92 6.65
N PRO A 10 -5.98 -4.11 6.55
CA PRO A 10 -6.73 -3.81 5.32
C PRO A 10 -6.98 -2.30 5.10
N VAL A 11 -6.83 -1.50 6.16
CA VAL A 11 -7.06 -0.06 6.15
C VAL A 11 -5.77 0.66 6.54
N CYS A 12 -5.47 1.76 5.87
CA CYS A 12 -4.27 2.58 6.05
C CYS A 12 -4.60 3.89 6.80
N PRO A 13 -4.71 3.91 8.14
CA PRO A 13 -4.93 5.15 8.88
C PRO A 13 -3.64 5.97 8.95
N ILE A 14 -3.50 6.99 8.10
CA ILE A 14 -2.34 7.91 8.12
C ILE A 14 -2.81 9.32 8.49
N GLN A 15 -2.19 9.90 9.52
CA GLN A 15 -2.49 11.25 10.02
C GLN A 15 -2.24 12.33 8.95
N ALA A 16 -2.91 13.48 9.11
CA ALA A 16 -2.79 14.61 8.18
C ALA A 16 -1.37 15.20 8.12
N ASN A 17 -0.64 15.13 9.23
CA ASN A 17 0.72 15.63 9.39
C ASN A 17 1.80 14.77 8.71
N GLY A 18 1.40 13.83 7.85
CA GLY A 18 2.31 12.90 7.18
C GLY A 18 2.57 11.65 8.00
N GLY A 19 3.18 10.65 7.36
CA GLY A 19 3.50 9.37 8.02
C GLY A 19 3.70 8.23 7.03
N THR A 20 4.13 7.08 7.56
CA THR A 20 4.27 5.84 6.79
C THR A 20 3.39 4.76 7.40
N SER A 21 2.73 3.98 6.55
CA SER A 21 1.96 2.80 6.94
C SER A 21 2.50 1.59 6.20
N LYS A 22 2.70 0.49 6.94
CA LYS A 22 3.19 -0.77 6.41
C LYS A 22 2.05 -1.77 6.34
N HIS A 23 1.89 -2.40 5.19
CA HIS A 23 0.87 -3.40 4.91
C HIS A 23 1.53 -4.66 4.38
N LYS A 24 1.08 -5.82 4.83
CA LYS A 24 1.54 -7.12 4.34
C LYS A 24 0.58 -7.58 3.25
N MET A 25 1.09 -7.70 2.04
CA MET A 25 0.41 -8.33 0.91
C MET A 25 0.75 -9.81 0.91
N ILE A 26 -0.26 -10.66 1.10
CA ILE A 26 -0.11 -12.10 1.31
C ILE A 26 -0.76 -12.85 0.14
N ASN A 27 0.00 -13.71 -0.54
CA ASN A 27 -0.54 -14.65 -1.51
C ASN A 27 -1.02 -15.92 -0.82
N HIS A 28 -2.31 -16.24 -0.91
CA HIS A 28 -2.87 -17.49 -0.36
C HIS A 28 -3.03 -18.58 -1.42
N THR A 29 -2.67 -18.31 -2.67
CA THR A 29 -2.84 -19.24 -3.78
C THR A 29 -1.61 -20.12 -4.01
N ASP A 30 -1.81 -21.26 -4.66
CA ASP A 30 -0.78 -22.17 -5.17
C ASP A 30 -0.10 -21.65 -6.45
N ARG A 31 -0.33 -20.39 -6.84
CA ARG A 31 0.13 -19.82 -8.11
C ARG A 31 0.84 -18.49 -7.92
N HIS A 32 1.68 -18.14 -8.89
CA HIS A 32 2.26 -16.80 -8.96
C HIS A 32 1.21 -15.81 -9.44
N LEU A 33 1.06 -14.70 -8.71
CA LEU A 33 0.11 -13.65 -9.05
C LEU A 33 0.85 -12.38 -9.46
N ALA A 34 0.48 -11.81 -10.60
CA ALA A 34 0.95 -10.48 -10.97
C ALA A 34 0.06 -9.43 -10.30
N TYR A 35 0.66 -8.41 -9.69
CA TYR A 35 -0.07 -7.31 -9.06
C TYR A 35 0.30 -5.97 -9.67
N LYS A 36 -0.66 -5.04 -9.63
CA LYS A 36 -0.46 -3.62 -9.96
C LYS A 36 -1.24 -2.77 -8.97
N VAL A 37 -0.53 -1.92 -8.23
CA VAL A 37 -1.12 -0.99 -7.26
C VAL A 37 -1.45 0.31 -7.97
N LYS A 38 -2.69 0.78 -7.81
CA LYS A 38 -3.14 2.09 -8.27
C LYS A 38 -3.53 2.90 -7.05
N SER A 39 -2.88 4.05 -6.86
CA SER A 39 -3.30 5.01 -5.85
C SER A 39 -4.29 6.01 -6.48
N SER A 40 -5.34 6.35 -5.75
CA SER A 40 -6.29 7.39 -6.12
C SER A 40 -5.72 8.80 -5.96
N ASN A 41 -4.68 8.97 -5.14
CA ASN A 41 -4.03 10.25 -4.89
C ASN A 41 -2.50 10.07 -4.88
N ASN A 42 -1.86 10.33 -6.02
CA ASN A 42 -0.41 10.27 -6.16
C ASN A 42 0.30 11.58 -5.74
N SER A 43 -0.45 12.66 -5.54
CA SER A 43 0.13 13.94 -5.11
C SER A 43 0.53 13.87 -3.64
N ASN A 44 -0.39 13.39 -2.79
CA ASN A 44 -0.22 13.33 -1.33
C ASN A 44 0.32 11.99 -0.84
N TYR A 45 0.14 10.91 -1.59
CA TYR A 45 0.62 9.58 -1.19
C TYR A 45 1.63 9.03 -2.19
N SER A 46 2.64 8.36 -1.66
CA SER A 46 3.62 7.58 -2.41
C SER A 46 3.54 6.13 -1.97
N VAL A 47 3.65 5.21 -2.92
CA VAL A 47 3.63 3.77 -2.68
C VAL A 47 4.93 3.20 -3.22
N ASN A 48 5.63 2.40 -2.41
CA ASN A 48 6.92 1.83 -2.81
C ASN A 48 6.77 0.78 -3.94
N LEU A 49 5.78 -0.11 -3.82
CA LEU A 49 5.55 -1.19 -4.77
C LEU A 49 4.39 -0.84 -5.72
N ILE A 50 4.69 -0.62 -7.00
CA ILE A 50 3.68 -0.26 -8.01
C ILE A 50 3.25 -1.47 -8.83
N TYR A 51 4.17 -2.38 -9.16
CA TYR A 51 3.89 -3.59 -9.92
C TYR A 51 4.89 -4.68 -9.56
N GLY A 52 4.52 -5.93 -9.79
CA GLY A 52 5.42 -7.05 -9.58
C GLY A 52 4.71 -8.40 -9.63
N ILE A 53 5.45 -9.42 -9.22
CA ILE A 53 4.96 -10.78 -9.07
C ILE A 53 5.02 -11.15 -7.59
N LEU A 54 3.91 -11.65 -7.07
CA LEU A 54 3.76 -12.27 -5.77
C LEU A 54 3.97 -13.78 -5.96
N LYS A 55 5.01 -14.35 -5.35
CA LYS A 55 5.27 -15.80 -5.46
C LYS A 55 4.25 -16.59 -4.63
N VAL A 56 4.22 -17.92 -4.82
CA VAL A 56 3.36 -18.82 -4.04
C VAL A 56 3.70 -18.68 -2.56
N CYS A 57 2.69 -18.48 -1.70
CA CYS A 57 2.85 -18.28 -0.26
C CYS A 57 3.79 -17.14 0.15
N ASP A 58 4.07 -16.18 -0.75
CA ASP A 58 4.96 -15.05 -0.46
C ASP A 58 4.22 -13.93 0.27
N VAL A 59 4.98 -13.20 1.10
CA VAL A 59 4.51 -12.03 1.82
C VAL A 59 5.37 -10.84 1.42
N LYS A 60 4.75 -9.82 0.82
CA LYS A 60 5.42 -8.57 0.43
C LYS A 60 4.97 -7.41 1.30
N GLU A 61 5.92 -6.59 1.72
CA GLU A 61 5.64 -5.36 2.46
C GLU A 61 5.32 -4.22 1.51
N LEU A 62 4.05 -3.81 1.49
CA LEU A 62 3.56 -2.61 0.83
C LEU A 62 3.69 -1.42 1.79
N ILE A 63 4.57 -0.48 1.45
CA ILE A 63 4.78 0.74 2.22
C ILE A 63 4.06 1.89 1.53
N ILE A 64 3.16 2.54 2.28
CA ILE A 64 2.41 3.72 1.85
C ILE A 64 2.88 4.90 2.68
N THR A 65 3.36 5.95 2.02
CA THR A 65 3.88 7.17 2.65
C THR A 65 2.98 8.32 2.29
N ARG A 66 2.44 9.03 3.29
CA ARG A 66 1.76 10.31 3.09
C ARG A 66 2.78 11.44 3.22
N LYS A 67 2.89 12.25 2.18
CA LYS A 67 3.67 13.49 2.18
C LYS A 67 3.01 14.50 3.10
N PHE A 68 3.80 15.17 3.92
CA PHE A 68 3.33 16.32 4.68
C PHE A 68 3.08 17.47 3.71
N TYR A 69 1.94 18.13 3.86
CA TYR A 69 1.71 19.43 3.24
C TYR A 69 1.91 20.47 4.34
N GLU A 70 2.87 21.37 4.17
CA GLU A 70 2.88 22.62 4.94
C GLU A 70 1.74 23.47 4.40
N THR A 71 0.56 23.41 5.03
CA THR A 71 -0.39 24.52 4.91
C THR A 71 0.26 25.70 5.63
N PHE A 72 1.04 26.49 4.91
CA PHE A 72 1.33 27.85 5.31
C PHE A 72 -0.02 28.58 5.28
N SER A 73 -0.65 28.75 6.44
CA SER A 73 -1.82 29.59 6.59
C SER A 73 -1.37 31.04 6.34
N PRO A 74 -1.82 31.72 5.26
CA PRO A 74 -1.58 33.15 5.17
C PRO A 74 -2.37 33.82 6.31
N LEU A 75 -1.63 34.56 7.16
CA LEU A 75 -2.18 35.47 8.17
C LEU A 75 -2.99 36.59 7.50
#